data_AF-X1TW05-F1
#
_entry.id   AF-X1TW05-F1
#
_cell.length_a   1.000
_cell.length_b   1.000
_cell.length_c   1.000
_cell.angle_alpha   90.00
_cell.angle_beta   90.00
_cell.angle_gamma   90.00
#
_symmetry.space_group_name_H-M   'P 1'
#
loop_
_entity.id
_entity.type
_entity.pdbx_description
1 polymer ?
#
loop_
_entity_poly.entity_id
_entity_poly.type
_entity_poly.pdbx_seq_one_letter_code
_entity_poly.pdbx_strand_id
1 'polypeptide(L)'
;MIAEIPFVILITGAVLVGLWISNILFDLEVPHYLSRKIGHAAGGLGFLLCAFLFSSGWWTLILAACFVALLGGARLIRPGTFRGVGGTGRPTEALAEVWFPLAAIPVIAVGWVW
;
A
#
# COMPACT_ATOMS: atom_id res chain seq x y z
N MET A 1 20.00 -2.80 -8.52
CA MET A 1 19.56 -2.03 -7.34
C MET A 1 19.61 -0.52 -7.52
N ILE A 2 20.78 0.15 -7.53
CA ILE A 2 20.82 1.64 -7.60
C ILE A 2 20.17 2.19 -8.89
N ALA A 3 20.44 1.57 -10.04
CA ALA A 3 19.84 1.98 -11.31
C ALA A 3 18.30 1.87 -11.35
N GLU A 4 17.70 1.13 -10.42
CA GLU A 4 16.25 0.90 -10.35
C GLU A 4 15.55 1.90 -9.40
N ILE A 5 16.30 2.82 -8.77
CA ILE A 5 15.73 3.88 -7.91
C ILE A 5 14.60 4.68 -8.58
N PRO A 6 14.68 5.04 -9.88
CA PRO A 6 13.56 5.72 -10.54
C PRO A 6 12.25 4.93 -10.46
N PHE A 7 12.30 3.61 -10.53
CA PHE A 7 11.12 2.75 -10.38
C PHE A 7 10.63 2.69 -8.94
N VAL A 8 11.53 2.69 -7.96
CA VAL A 8 11.17 2.80 -6.53
C VAL A 8 10.39 4.08 -6.28
N ILE A 9 10.86 5.21 -6.83
CA ILE A 9 10.19 6.52 -6.72
C ILE A 9 8.83 6.48 -7.41
N LEU A 10 8.75 5.94 -8.62
CA LEU A 10 7.50 5.81 -9.38
C LEU A 10 6.45 5.02 -8.60
N ILE A 11 6.81 3.83 -8.12
CA ILE A 11 5.90 2.95 -7.36
C ILE A 11 5.46 3.63 -6.06
N THR A 12 6.41 4.20 -5.32
CA THR A 12 6.10 4.90 -4.07
C THR A 12 5.13 6.05 -4.31
N GLY A 13 5.39 6.89 -5.32
CA GLY A 13 4.52 8.00 -5.69
C GLY A 13 3.12 7.53 -6.09
N ALA A 14 3.02 6.49 -6.93
CA ALA A 14 1.73 5.95 -7.38
C ALA A 14 0.88 5.42 -6.21
N VAL A 15 1.49 4.68 -5.28
CA VAL A 15 0.78 4.17 -4.10
C VAL A 15 0.35 5.31 -3.16
N LEU A 16 1.22 6.28 -2.88
CA LEU A 16 0.89 7.43 -2.05
C LEU A 16 -0.24 8.28 -2.66
N VAL A 17 -0.22 8.48 -3.98
CA VAL A 17 -1.31 9.16 -4.70
C VAL A 17 -2.60 8.35 -4.60
N GLY A 18 -2.54 7.02 -4.71
CA GLY A 18 -3.72 6.16 -4.50
C GLY A 18 -4.32 6.29 -3.10
N LEU A 19 -3.49 6.36 -2.05
CA LEU A 19 -3.93 6.62 -0.68
C LEU A 19 -4.56 8.01 -0.53
N TRP A 20 -3.95 9.02 -1.16
CA TRP A 20 -4.47 10.39 -1.14
C TRP A 20 -5.83 10.51 -1.85
N ILE A 21 -5.97 9.92 -3.05
CA ILE A 21 -7.24 9.89 -3.78
C ILE A 21 -8.31 9.16 -2.95
N SER A 22 -7.94 8.03 -2.33
CA SER A 22 -8.86 7.28 -1.48
C SER A 22 -9.42 8.14 -0.32
N ASN A 23 -8.58 8.95 0.31
CA ASN A 23 -9.03 9.92 1.32
C ASN A 23 -9.95 10.99 0.74
N ILE A 24 -9.61 11.57 -0.42
CA ILE A 24 -10.46 12.58 -1.07
C ILE A 24 -11.84 12.00 -1.35
N LEU A 25 -11.92 10.80 -1.92
CA LEU A 25 -13.20 10.15 -2.21
C LEU A 25 -14.01 9.94 -0.94
N PHE A 26 -13.35 9.51 0.13
CA PHE A 26 -14.01 9.36 1.43
C PHE A 26 -14.53 10.70 1.96
N ASP A 27 -13.76 11.78 1.84
CA ASP A 27 -14.17 13.13 2.26
C ASP A 27 -15.33 13.69 1.41
N LEU A 28 -15.43 13.25 0.14
CA LEU A 28 -16.54 13.55 -0.77
C LEU A 28 -17.76 12.62 -0.55
N GLU A 29 -17.83 11.94 0.60
CA GLU A 29 -18.93 11.06 0.99
C GLU A 29 -19.14 9.85 0.06
N VAL A 30 -18.14 9.48 -0.74
CA VAL A 30 -18.17 8.23 -1.50
C VAL A 30 -18.24 7.06 -0.52
N PRO A 31 -19.13 6.06 -0.74
CA PRO A 31 -19.23 4.91 0.15
C PRO A 31 -17.87 4.29 0.44
N HIS A 32 -17.57 4.08 1.72
CA HIS A 32 -16.22 3.72 2.16
C HIS A 32 -15.70 2.40 1.57
N TYR A 33 -16.59 1.45 1.27
CA TYR A 33 -16.23 0.21 0.57
C TYR A 33 -15.74 0.44 -0.88
N LEU A 34 -16.07 1.58 -1.50
CA LEU A 34 -15.58 2.01 -2.81
C LEU A 34 -14.29 2.83 -2.67
N SER A 35 -14.26 3.83 -1.79
CA SER A 35 -13.06 4.66 -1.58
C SER A 35 -11.85 3.79 -1.24
N ARG A 36 -12.06 2.75 -0.41
CA ARG A 36 -11.03 1.79 0.00
C ARG A 36 -10.48 0.97 -1.17
N LYS A 37 -11.29 0.64 -2.16
CA LYS A 37 -10.84 -0.14 -3.34
C LYS A 37 -9.81 0.62 -4.17
N ILE A 38 -9.85 1.95 -4.18
CA ILE A 38 -8.87 2.76 -4.92
C ILE A 38 -7.47 2.62 -4.32
N GLY A 39 -7.36 2.71 -2.99
CA GLY A 39 -6.08 2.50 -2.32
C GLY A 39 -5.53 1.09 -2.52
N HIS A 40 -6.38 0.05 -2.40
CA HIS A 40 -5.97 -1.33 -2.66
C HIS A 40 -5.60 -1.57 -4.13
N ALA A 41 -6.32 -0.96 -5.07
CA ALA A 41 -6.00 -1.08 -6.48
C ALA A 41 -4.63 -0.45 -6.80
N ALA A 42 -4.34 0.73 -6.25
CA ALA A 42 -3.04 1.38 -6.41
C ALA A 42 -1.91 0.54 -5.78
N GLY A 43 -2.12 0.01 -4.57
CA GLY A 43 -1.17 -0.88 -3.90
C GLY A 43 -0.93 -2.19 -4.66
N GLY A 44 -2.01 -2.85 -5.10
CA GLY A 44 -1.96 -4.09 -5.86
C GLY A 44 -1.32 -3.92 -7.24
N LEU A 45 -1.64 -2.83 -7.95
CA LEU A 45 -0.99 -2.50 -9.22
C LEU A 45 0.49 -2.19 -9.02
N GLY A 46 0.85 -1.41 -8.00
CA GLY A 46 2.23 -1.12 -7.65
C GLY A 46 3.01 -2.41 -7.36
N PHE A 47 2.41 -3.35 -6.64
CA PHE A 47 2.97 -4.67 -6.41
C PHE A 47 3.19 -5.47 -7.71
N LEU A 48 2.19 -5.54 -8.59
CA LEU A 48 2.32 -6.24 -9.87
C LEU A 48 3.41 -5.63 -10.77
N LEU A 49 3.49 -4.29 -10.82
CA LEU A 49 4.50 -3.59 -11.61
C LEU A 49 5.92 -3.88 -11.11
N CYS A 50 6.10 -4.17 -9.82
CA CYS A 50 7.42 -4.54 -9.30
C CYS A 50 8.01 -5.74 -10.05
N ALA A 51 7.20 -6.75 -10.37
CA ALA A 51 7.62 -7.95 -11.12
C ALA A 51 8.15 -7.66 -12.53
N PHE A 52 7.72 -6.55 -13.14
CA PHE A 52 8.15 -6.15 -14.48
C PHE A 52 9.31 -5.14 -14.45
N LEU A 53 9.46 -4.38 -13.37
CA LEU A 53 10.40 -3.26 -13.27
C LEU A 53 11.71 -3.62 -12.56
N PHE A 54 11.70 -4.59 -11.65
CA PHE A 54 12.87 -4.95 -10.86
C PHE A 54 13.50 -6.27 -11.31
N SER A 55 14.82 -6.30 -11.31
CA SER A 55 15.61 -7.51 -11.62
C SER A 55 15.63 -8.54 -10.49
N SER A 56 15.26 -8.15 -9.26
CA SER A 56 15.18 -9.02 -8.08
C SER A 56 14.14 -8.54 -7.08
N GLY A 57 13.67 -9.42 -6.19
CA GLY A 57 12.60 -9.14 -5.25
C GLY A 57 12.98 -8.23 -4.09
N TRP A 58 14.26 -7.84 -3.96
CA TRP A 58 14.75 -7.04 -2.83
C TRP A 58 14.06 -5.68 -2.73
N TRP A 59 13.94 -4.95 -3.85
CA TRP A 59 13.24 -3.66 -3.83
C TRP A 59 11.76 -3.82 -3.49
N THR A 60 11.12 -4.88 -3.99
CA THR A 60 9.72 -5.18 -3.70
C THR A 60 9.50 -5.48 -2.22
N LEU A 61 10.39 -6.26 -1.60
CA LEU A 61 10.38 -6.55 -0.16
C LEU A 61 10.60 -5.29 0.68
N ILE A 62 11.58 -4.46 0.31
CA ILE A 62 11.86 -3.19 1.01
C ILE A 62 10.63 -2.28 0.93
N LEU A 63 10.05 -2.11 -0.25
CA LEU A 63 8.85 -1.29 -0.44
C LEU A 63 7.69 -1.82 0.39
N ALA A 64 7.40 -3.12 0.35
CA ALA A 64 6.34 -3.72 1.14
C ALA A 64 6.55 -3.50 2.66
N ALA A 65 7.76 -3.74 3.16
CA ALA A 65 8.10 -3.51 4.57
C ALA A 65 7.98 -2.02 4.96
N CYS A 66 8.45 -1.11 4.13
CA CYS A 66 8.30 0.33 4.35
C CYS A 66 6.83 0.76 4.35
N PHE A 67 5.99 0.22 3.47
CA PHE A 67 4.56 0.50 3.45
C PHE A 67 3.84 -0.05 4.70
N VAL A 68 4.19 -1.26 5.15
CA VAL A 68 3.69 -1.79 6.43
C VAL A 68 4.07 -0.86 7.58
N ALA A 69 5.33 -0.44 7.66
CA ALA A 69 5.80 0.46 8.71
C ALA A 69 5.13 1.84 8.65
N LEU A 70 4.92 2.38 7.45
CA LEU A 70 4.26 3.67 7.25
C LEU A 70 2.78 3.62 7.64
N LEU A 71 2.04 2.60 7.20
CA LEU A 71 0.61 2.47 7.50
C LEU A 71 0.41 2.11 8.98
N GLY A 72 1.22 1.20 9.52
CA GLY A 72 1.20 0.84 10.95
C GLY A 72 1.63 2.01 11.85
N GLY A 73 2.67 2.75 11.46
CA GLY A 73 3.11 3.94 12.19
C GLY A 73 2.07 5.06 12.16
N ALA A 74 1.48 5.33 10.99
CA ALA A 74 0.36 6.26 10.89
C ALA A 74 -0.81 5.82 11.76
N ARG A 75 -1.09 4.52 11.85
CA ARG A 75 -2.15 4.00 12.71
C ARG A 75 -1.91 4.28 14.20
N LEU A 76 -0.67 4.15 14.65
CA LEU A 76 -0.30 4.37 16.06
C LEU A 76 -0.25 5.86 16.43
N ILE A 77 0.20 6.73 15.52
CA ILE A 77 0.45 8.15 15.81
C ILE A 77 -0.74 9.03 15.41
N ARG A 78 -1.36 8.77 14.25
CA ARG A 78 -2.46 9.55 13.66
C ARG A 78 -3.45 8.64 12.91
N PRO A 79 -4.32 7.90 13.63
CA PRO A 79 -5.19 6.89 13.02
C PRO A 79 -6.16 7.41 11.95
N GLY A 80 -6.41 8.73 11.88
CA GLY A 80 -7.24 9.37 10.85
C GLY A 80 -6.52 9.71 9.53
N THR A 81 -5.19 9.51 9.45
CA THR A 81 -4.41 9.88 8.25
C THR A 81 -4.87 9.13 7.00
N PHE A 82 -5.23 7.85 7.13
CA PHE A 82 -5.63 6.98 5.99
C PHE A 82 -7.10 6.52 6.09
N ARG A 83 -7.99 7.44 6.49
CA ARG A 83 -9.42 7.20 6.69
C ARG A 83 -10.13 6.60 5.46
N GLY A 84 -9.69 6.91 4.24
CA GLY A 84 -10.30 6.40 3.01
C GLY A 84 -10.04 4.92 2.72
N VAL A 85 -8.98 4.34 3.29
CA VAL A 85 -8.59 2.93 3.09
C VAL A 85 -8.75 2.05 4.35
N GLY A 86 -8.94 2.68 5.51
CA GLY A 86 -9.13 1.99 6.79
C GLY A 86 -10.32 1.03 6.78
N GLY A 87 -10.44 0.18 7.81
CA GLY A 87 -11.56 -0.74 7.90
C GLY A 87 -12.93 -0.05 8.09
N THR A 88 -13.85 -0.31 7.18
CA THR A 88 -15.27 0.05 7.25
C THR A 88 -15.92 -0.40 8.56
N GLY A 89 -16.58 0.50 9.28
CA GLY A 89 -17.47 0.16 10.41
C GLY A 89 -16.78 -0.24 11.72
N ARG A 90 -15.45 -0.33 11.76
CA ARG A 90 -14.65 -0.56 12.98
C ARG A 90 -13.40 0.31 12.98
N PRO A 91 -13.55 1.63 13.21
CA PRO A 91 -12.47 2.61 13.05
C PRO A 91 -11.24 2.33 13.92
N THR A 92 -11.36 1.47 14.95
CA THR A 92 -10.30 1.11 15.90
C THR A 92 -9.76 -0.31 15.74
N GLU A 93 -10.49 -1.26 15.15
CA GLU A 93 -10.09 -2.69 15.14
C GLU A 93 -9.55 -3.20 13.80
N ALA A 94 -9.99 -2.62 12.67
CA ALA A 94 -9.72 -3.19 11.36
C ALA A 94 -8.49 -2.54 10.68
N LEU A 95 -7.35 -3.25 10.73
CA LEU A 95 -6.04 -2.85 10.17
C LEU A 95 -5.84 -3.31 8.72
N ALA A 96 -6.90 -3.35 7.93
CA ALA A 96 -6.86 -4.07 6.66
C ALA A 96 -5.91 -3.42 5.62
N GLU A 97 -5.69 -2.13 5.72
CA GLU A 97 -4.67 -1.37 4.99
C GLU A 97 -3.24 -1.79 5.36
N VAL A 98 -2.99 -2.23 6.60
CA VAL A 98 -1.68 -2.72 7.06
C VAL A 98 -1.50 -4.20 6.72
N TRP A 99 -2.56 -5.00 6.88
CA TRP A 99 -2.53 -6.43 6.59
C TRP A 99 -2.27 -6.72 5.11
N PHE A 100 -2.76 -5.88 4.21
CA PHE A 100 -2.59 -6.06 2.78
C PHE A 100 -1.10 -6.09 2.34
N PRO A 101 -0.28 -5.04 2.58
CA PRO A 101 1.15 -5.10 2.27
C PRO A 101 1.92 -6.07 3.16
N LEU A 102 1.46 -6.36 4.39
CA LEU A 102 2.11 -7.34 5.26
C LEU A 102 1.99 -8.76 4.69
N ALA A 103 0.81 -9.14 4.21
CA ALA A 103 0.58 -10.42 3.55
C ALA A 103 1.35 -10.52 2.22
N ALA A 104 1.65 -9.40 1.56
CA ALA A 104 2.45 -9.40 0.34
C ALA A 104 3.91 -9.82 0.60
N ILE A 105 4.49 -9.55 1.78
CA ILE A 105 5.89 -9.88 2.10
C ILE A 105 6.20 -11.37 1.91
N PRO A 106 5.50 -12.34 2.55
CA PRO A 106 5.76 -13.75 2.32
C PRO A 106 5.44 -14.17 0.88
N VAL A 107 4.43 -13.56 0.24
CA VAL A 107 4.09 -13.84 -1.16
C VAL A 107 5.22 -13.44 -2.10
N ILE A 108 5.83 -12.27 -1.89
CA ILE A 108 7.02 -11.82 -2.62
C ILE A 108 8.19 -12.76 -2.35
N ALA A 109 8.45 -13.04 -1.07
CA ALA A 109 9.61 -13.85 -0.68
C ALA A 109 9.55 -15.25 -1.32
N VAL A 110 8.37 -15.88 -1.35
CA VAL A 110 8.21 -17.19 -2.00
C VAL A 110 8.16 -17.05 -3.51
N GLY A 111 7.33 -16.14 -4.04
CA GLY A 111 7.07 -16.00 -5.46
C GLY A 111 8.24 -15.46 -6.29
N TRP A 112 9.27 -14.89 -5.65
CA TRP A 112 10.50 -14.44 -6.31
C TRP A 112 11.67 -15.43 -6.16
N VAL A 113 11.58 -16.37 -5.21
CA VAL A 113 12.60 -17.43 -5.01
C VAL A 113 12.40 -18.59 -5.99
N TRP A 114 11.18 -18.75 -6.52
CA TRP A 114 10.83 -19.68 -7.60
C TRP A 114 10.86 -18.98 -8.97
#